data_AF-A0AA97FI23-F1
#
_entry.id   AF-A0AA97FI23-F1
#
_cell.length_a   1.000
_cell.length_b   1.000
_cell.length_c   1.000
_cell.angle_alpha   90.00
_cell.angle_beta   90.00
_cell.angle_gamma   90.00
#
_symmetry.space_group_name_H-M   'P 1'
#
loop_
_entity.id
_entity.type
_entity.pdbx_description
1 polymer ?
#
loop_
_entity_poly.entity_id
_entity_poly.type
_entity_poly.pdbx_seq_one_letter_code
_entity_poly.pdbx_strand_id
1 'polypeptide(L)'
;MDATAIAHFRTKLAFETDPADVFRDQTDGTPFVLVDTRSDAAWEQGRAVGAVHMPTRAIPELAPTGIPLDTPVVVYCWSPGCNGGDKAALAFAGLGYAVRLMIGGFEYWAREGYPVENDDGPVAFAEDALVGLVGSPACAC
;
A
#
# COMPACT_ATOMS: atom_id res chain seq x y z
N MET A 1 -32.70 5.25 3.12
CA MET A 1 -31.29 5.21 2.70
C MET A 1 -30.61 6.45 3.23
N ASP A 2 -29.52 6.30 3.98
CA ASP A 2 -28.80 7.43 4.58
C ASP A 2 -27.78 7.99 3.56
N ALA A 3 -28.11 9.14 2.97
CA ALA A 3 -27.27 9.79 1.97
C ALA A 3 -25.91 10.24 2.54
N THR A 4 -25.85 10.58 3.83
CA THR A 4 -24.62 11.00 4.51
C THR A 4 -23.67 9.82 4.65
N ALA A 5 -24.19 8.67 5.09
CA ALA A 5 -23.39 7.44 5.18
C ALA A 5 -22.82 7.02 3.82
N ILE A 6 -23.65 7.07 2.76
CA ILE A 6 -23.20 6.74 1.40
C ILE A 6 -22.09 7.68 0.93
N ALA A 7 -22.25 9.00 1.13
CA ALA A 7 -21.24 9.98 0.73
C ALA A 7 -19.92 9.79 1.49
N HIS A 8 -19.99 9.50 2.79
CA HIS A 8 -18.82 9.23 3.62
C HIS A 8 -18.03 8.01 3.11
N PHE A 9 -18.68 6.86 2.95
CA PHE A 9 -17.98 5.63 2.55
C PHE A 9 -17.50 5.67 1.10
N ARG A 10 -18.18 6.39 0.19
CA ARG A 10 -17.66 6.63 -1.16
C ARG A 10 -16.36 7.43 -1.14
N THR A 11 -16.30 8.50 -0.36
CA THR A 11 -15.07 9.30 -0.23
C THR A 11 -13.95 8.47 0.38
N LYS A 12 -14.25 7.70 1.43
CA LYS A 12 -13.28 6.81 2.07
C LYS A 12 -12.66 5.82 1.07
N LEU A 13 -13.50 5.08 0.35
CA LEU A 13 -13.07 4.07 -0.63
C LEU A 13 -12.41 4.67 -1.89
N ALA A 14 -12.56 5.98 -2.13
CA ALA A 14 -11.86 6.66 -3.23
C ALA A 14 -10.39 7.00 -2.89
N PHE A 15 -10.03 7.09 -1.60
CA PHE A 15 -8.70 7.49 -1.13
C PHE A 15 -7.96 6.40 -0.34
N GLU A 16 -8.62 5.27 -0.10
CA GLU A 16 -8.06 4.11 0.60
C GLU A 16 -8.22 2.86 -0.28
N THR A 17 -7.33 1.90 -0.09
CA THR A 17 -7.35 0.56 -0.69
C THR A 17 -6.84 -0.43 0.35
N ASP A 18 -7.32 -1.67 0.35
CA ASP A 18 -6.76 -2.70 1.24
C ASP A 18 -5.65 -3.50 0.53
N PRO A 19 -4.89 -4.36 1.25
CA PRO A 19 -3.85 -5.19 0.65
C PRO A 19 -4.38 -6.15 -0.43
N ALA A 20 -5.60 -6.67 -0.27
CA ALA A 20 -6.23 -7.58 -1.23
C ALA A 20 -6.50 -6.90 -2.57
N ASP A 21 -7.04 -5.68 -2.54
CA ASP A 21 -7.25 -4.84 -3.72
C ASP A 21 -5.94 -4.54 -4.44
N VAL A 22 -4.88 -4.22 -3.69
CA VAL A 22 -3.55 -3.95 -4.24
C VAL A 22 -2.97 -5.19 -4.90
N PHE A 23 -3.03 -6.34 -4.22
CA PHE A 23 -2.53 -7.59 -4.77
C PHE A 23 -3.31 -8.01 -6.02
N ARG A 24 -4.63 -7.88 -6.01
CA ARG A 24 -5.47 -8.11 -7.21
C ARG A 24 -5.09 -7.17 -8.35
N ASP A 25 -4.93 -5.87 -8.07
CA ASP A 25 -4.52 -4.89 -9.08
C ASP A 25 -3.14 -5.25 -9.67
N GLN A 26 -2.20 -5.77 -8.87
CA GLN A 26 -0.92 -6.29 -9.36
C GLN A 26 -1.10 -7.53 -10.25
N THR A 27 -1.91 -8.50 -9.84
CA THR A 27 -2.12 -9.74 -10.61
C THR A 27 -2.86 -9.50 -11.92
N ASP A 28 -3.78 -8.54 -11.94
CA ASP A 28 -4.57 -8.17 -13.12
C ASP A 28 -3.77 -7.24 -14.07
N GLY A 29 -2.61 -6.74 -13.64
CA GLY A 29 -1.79 -5.81 -14.41
C GLY A 29 -2.38 -4.40 -14.48
N THR A 30 -3.22 -4.01 -13.52
CA THR A 30 -3.73 -2.65 -13.39
C THR A 30 -2.55 -1.69 -13.17
N PRO A 31 -2.43 -0.58 -13.93
CA PRO A 31 -1.28 0.30 -13.82
C PRO A 31 -1.35 1.19 -12.57
N PHE A 32 -0.37 1.04 -11.69
CA PHE A 32 -0.11 1.93 -10.55
C PHE A 32 1.33 1.75 -10.07
N VAL A 33 1.79 2.63 -9.19
CA VAL A 33 3.06 2.48 -8.46
C VAL A 33 2.76 2.26 -6.99
N LEU A 34 3.19 1.12 -6.46
CA LEU A 34 3.17 0.83 -5.02
C LEU A 34 4.41 1.45 -4.37
N VAL A 35 4.24 2.23 -3.31
CA VAL A 35 5.32 3.00 -2.67
C VAL A 35 5.44 2.63 -1.20
N ASP A 36 6.62 2.12 -0.85
CA ASP A 36 7.04 1.93 0.53
C ASP A 36 7.59 3.24 1.09
N THR A 37 6.94 3.75 2.13
CA THR A 37 7.27 5.06 2.71
C THR A 37 8.09 4.96 3.99
N ARG A 38 8.45 3.74 4.40
CA ARG A 38 9.21 3.45 5.61
C ARG A 38 10.68 3.80 5.43
N SER A 39 11.46 3.69 6.50
CA SER A 39 12.91 3.97 6.48
C SER A 39 13.70 2.96 5.63
N ASP A 40 14.93 3.30 5.27
CA ASP A 40 15.86 2.42 4.54
C ASP A 40 16.02 1.05 5.24
N ALA A 41 16.25 1.04 6.55
CA ALA A 41 16.35 -0.20 7.32
C ALA A 41 15.06 -1.07 7.27
N ALA A 42 13.89 -0.46 7.13
CA ALA A 42 12.63 -1.20 7.04
C ALA A 42 12.43 -1.82 5.65
N TRP A 43 12.86 -1.09 4.61
CA TRP A 43 12.90 -1.56 3.24
C TRP A 43 13.88 -2.73 3.07
N GLU A 44 15.09 -2.59 3.62
CA GLU A 44 16.11 -3.64 3.65
C GLU A 44 15.61 -4.90 4.38
N GLN A 45 14.87 -4.73 5.49
CA GLN A 45 14.30 -5.86 6.24
C GLN A 45 13.30 -6.68 5.41
N GLY A 46 12.46 -6.02 4.62
CA GLY A 46 11.51 -6.67 3.74
C GLY A 46 10.40 -5.73 3.28
N ARG A 47 9.94 -5.88 2.05
CA ARG A 47 9.05 -4.96 1.33
C ARG A 47 8.00 -5.74 0.52
N ALA A 48 6.87 -5.11 0.22
CA ALA A 48 5.91 -5.71 -0.70
C ALA A 48 6.55 -5.83 -2.09
N VAL A 49 6.40 -6.99 -2.74
CA VAL A 49 6.98 -7.22 -4.07
C VAL A 49 6.43 -6.20 -5.07
N GLY A 50 7.31 -5.63 -5.89
CA GLY A 50 6.94 -4.61 -6.89
C GLY A 50 6.73 -3.20 -6.33
N ALA A 51 6.94 -2.99 -5.03
CA ALA A 51 7.00 -1.64 -4.47
C ALA A 51 8.26 -0.89 -4.94
N VAL A 52 8.22 0.44 -4.90
CA VAL A 52 9.40 1.32 -4.95
C VAL A 52 9.60 2.00 -3.61
N HIS A 53 10.83 2.34 -3.28
CA HIS A 53 11.15 2.95 -2.00
C HIS A 53 11.20 4.47 -2.09
N MET A 54 10.34 5.14 -1.31
CA MET A 54 10.37 6.60 -1.14
C MET A 54 10.01 6.95 0.30
N PRO A 55 10.98 7.05 1.22
CA PRO A 55 10.72 7.49 2.59
C PRO A 55 9.90 8.78 2.61
N THR A 56 8.92 8.90 3.51
CA THR A 56 7.95 10.02 3.50
C THR A 56 8.59 11.41 3.32
N ARG A 57 9.73 11.65 3.99
CA ARG A 57 10.46 12.93 3.93
C ARG A 57 11.08 13.25 2.56
N ALA A 58 11.32 12.24 1.74
CA ALA A 58 11.98 12.35 0.44
C ALA A 58 10.99 12.41 -0.72
N ILE A 59 9.70 12.14 -0.48
CA ILE A 59 8.65 12.16 -1.52
C ILE A 59 8.66 13.47 -2.34
N PRO A 60 8.73 14.68 -1.74
CA PRO A 60 8.75 15.92 -2.51
C PRO A 60 9.90 16.04 -3.52
N GLU A 61 11.02 15.37 -3.24
CA GLU A 61 12.22 15.41 -4.08
C GLU A 61 12.23 14.26 -5.09
N LEU A 62 11.85 13.05 -4.66
CA LEU A 62 11.95 11.82 -5.45
C LEU A 62 10.76 11.62 -6.39
N ALA A 63 9.53 11.89 -5.94
CA ALA A 63 8.34 11.58 -6.73
C ALA A 63 8.33 12.28 -8.10
N PRO A 64 8.61 13.60 -8.22
CA PRO A 64 8.54 14.29 -9.52
C PRO A 64 9.48 13.77 -10.59
N THR A 65 10.55 13.06 -10.21
CA THR A 65 11.53 12.49 -11.15
C THR A 65 11.40 10.97 -11.29
N GLY A 66 10.82 10.29 -10.30
CA GLY A 66 10.68 8.83 -10.27
C GLY A 66 9.34 8.29 -10.76
N ILE A 67 8.27 9.08 -10.73
CA ILE A 67 6.90 8.63 -11.09
C ILE A 67 6.27 9.66 -12.04
N PRO A 68 5.75 9.25 -13.21
CA PRO A 68 4.97 10.15 -14.06
C PRO A 68 3.71 10.66 -13.35
N LEU A 69 3.38 11.94 -13.49
CA LEU A 69 2.28 12.58 -12.75
C LEU A 69 0.90 11.96 -13.02
N ASP A 70 0.70 11.36 -14.20
CA ASP A 70 -0.53 10.69 -14.63
C ASP A 70 -0.63 9.24 -14.13
N THR A 71 0.39 8.72 -13.44
CA THR A 71 0.40 7.36 -12.91
C THR A 71 -0.22 7.32 -11.50
N PRO A 72 -1.25 6.48 -11.25
CA PRO A 72 -1.80 6.30 -9.91
C PRO A 72 -0.76 5.78 -8.92
N VAL A 73 -0.81 6.27 -7.70
CA VAL A 73 0.10 5.88 -6.61
C VAL A 73 -0.69 5.22 -5.48
N VAL A 74 -0.14 4.13 -4.95
CA VAL A 74 -0.60 3.52 -3.70
C VAL A 74 0.55 3.58 -2.71
N VAL A 75 0.34 4.20 -1.54
CA VAL A 75 1.37 4.30 -0.50
C VAL A 75 1.08 3.36 0.67
N TYR A 76 2.12 2.87 1.34
CA TYR A 76 1.96 2.18 2.62
C TYR A 76 3.03 2.57 3.66
N CYS A 77 2.69 2.40 4.93
CA CYS A 77 3.63 2.42 6.07
C CYS A 77 3.61 1.03 6.76
N TRP A 78 4.10 0.94 8.00
CA TRP A 78 4.14 -0.27 8.80
C TRP A 78 2.78 -0.90 9.05
N SER A 79 1.81 -0.16 9.59
CA SER A 79 0.61 -0.74 10.20
C SER A 79 -0.51 0.29 10.38
N PRO A 80 -1.72 -0.11 10.81
CA PRO A 80 -2.80 0.83 11.15
C PRO A 80 -2.43 1.85 12.24
N GLY A 81 -1.42 1.55 13.07
CA GLY A 81 -0.92 2.47 14.09
C GLY A 81 0.08 3.51 13.56
N CYS A 82 0.44 3.47 12.27
CA CYS A 82 1.40 4.39 11.66
C CYS A 82 0.72 5.50 10.83
N ASN A 83 0.81 6.75 11.30
CA ASN A 83 0.38 7.92 10.52
C ASN A 83 1.32 8.28 9.34
N GLY A 84 2.37 7.50 9.10
CA GLY A 84 3.32 7.72 8.01
C GLY A 84 2.69 7.55 6.63
N GLY A 85 1.74 6.61 6.51
CA GLY A 85 0.97 6.39 5.28
C GLY A 85 0.14 7.62 4.91
N ASP A 86 -0.62 8.18 5.85
CA ASP A 86 -1.40 9.39 5.64
C ASP A 86 -0.54 10.60 5.27
N LYS A 87 0.60 10.77 5.95
CA LYS A 87 1.55 11.87 5.66
C LYS A 87 2.13 11.74 4.25
N ALA A 88 2.43 10.52 3.81
CA ALA A 88 2.90 10.26 2.46
C ALA A 88 1.81 10.50 1.41
N ALA A 89 0.59 10.02 1.65
CA ALA A 89 -0.54 10.28 0.77
C ALA A 89 -0.79 11.78 0.63
N LEU A 90 -0.73 12.54 1.72
CA LEU A 90 -0.83 14.00 1.69
C LEU A 90 0.30 14.64 0.86
N ALA A 91 1.54 14.16 0.98
CA ALA A 91 2.67 14.66 0.20
C ALA A 91 2.47 14.43 -1.31
N PHE A 92 2.07 13.22 -1.72
CA PHE A 92 1.75 12.91 -3.12
C PHE A 92 0.57 13.74 -3.64
N ALA A 93 -0.51 13.85 -2.86
CA ALA A 93 -1.67 14.66 -3.24
C ALA A 93 -1.29 16.14 -3.43
N GLY A 94 -0.43 16.68 -2.57
CA GLY A 94 0.09 18.05 -2.70
C GLY A 94 0.94 18.30 -3.95
N LEU A 95 1.51 17.24 -4.53
CA LEU A 95 2.24 17.28 -5.81
C LEU A 95 1.32 17.04 -7.03
N GLY A 96 0.04 16.72 -6.81
CA GLY A 96 -0.94 16.51 -7.87
C GLY A 96 -1.14 15.07 -8.33
N TYR A 97 -0.57 14.08 -7.64
CA TYR A 97 -0.78 12.67 -7.96
C TYR A 97 -2.18 12.19 -7.54
N ALA A 98 -2.75 11.30 -8.33
CA ALA A 98 -3.85 10.45 -7.87
C ALA A 98 -3.29 9.39 -6.90
N VAL A 99 -3.58 9.53 -5.61
CA VAL A 99 -3.00 8.69 -4.56
C VAL A 99 -4.05 8.02 -3.69
N ARG A 100 -3.81 6.75 -3.35
CA ARG A 100 -4.56 5.99 -2.35
C ARG A 100 -3.63 5.52 -1.24
N LEU A 101 -4.15 5.43 -0.01
CA LEU A 101 -3.47 4.79 1.11
C LEU A 101 -3.83 3.30 1.16
N MET A 102 -2.82 2.42 1.17
CA MET A 102 -3.02 1.01 1.51
C MET A 102 -3.21 0.87 3.02
N ILE A 103 -4.46 0.75 3.46
CA ILE A 103 -4.80 0.53 4.87
C ILE A 103 -4.30 -0.84 5.34
N GLY A 104 -4.06 -1.01 6.64
CA GLY A 104 -3.37 -2.19 7.15
C GLY A 104 -1.85 -2.14 7.00
N GLY A 105 -1.35 -1.44 5.98
CA GLY A 105 0.08 -1.26 5.74
C GLY A 105 0.81 -2.57 5.45
N PHE A 106 2.13 -2.55 5.63
CA PHE A 106 2.98 -3.73 5.44
C PHE A 106 2.63 -4.88 6.40
N GLU A 107 2.14 -4.57 7.60
CA GLU A 107 1.72 -5.57 8.59
C GLU A 107 0.65 -6.50 8.02
N TYR A 108 -0.46 -5.95 7.55
CA TYR A 108 -1.55 -6.78 7.00
C TYR A 108 -1.17 -7.40 5.66
N TRP A 109 -0.36 -6.70 4.84
CA TRP A 109 0.19 -7.30 3.62
C TRP A 109 0.92 -8.62 3.91
N ALA A 110 1.84 -8.61 4.88
CA ALA A 110 2.61 -9.79 5.25
C ALA A 110 1.76 -10.86 5.97
N ARG A 111 0.85 -10.44 6.86
CA ARG A 111 0.01 -11.36 7.63
C ARG A 111 -1.06 -12.05 6.78
N GLU A 112 -1.54 -11.41 5.71
CA GLU A 112 -2.43 -12.04 4.72
C GLU A 112 -1.66 -12.94 3.73
N GLY A 113 -0.32 -13.02 3.84
CA GLY A 113 0.50 -13.94 3.04
C GLY A 113 0.83 -13.45 1.62
N TYR A 114 0.64 -12.16 1.32
CA TYR A 114 1.03 -11.63 0.02
C TYR A 114 2.55 -11.58 -0.17
N PRO A 115 3.06 -11.59 -1.41
CA PRO A 115 4.49 -11.71 -1.67
C PRO A 115 5.32 -10.58 -1.04
N VAL A 116 6.36 -10.97 -0.30
CA VAL A 116 7.36 -10.07 0.31
C VAL A 116 8.75 -10.45 -0.21
N GLU A 117 9.60 -9.45 -0.40
CA GLU A 117 11.00 -9.63 -0.78
C GLU A 117 11.94 -8.74 0.03
N ASN A 118 13.22 -9.08 0.02
CA ASN A 118 14.31 -8.22 0.46
C ASN A 118 15.50 -8.37 -0.51
N ASP A 119 16.66 -7.84 -0.16
CA ASP A 119 17.84 -7.89 -1.03
C ASP A 119 18.41 -9.32 -1.22
N ASP A 120 18.00 -10.27 -0.37
CA ASP A 120 18.34 -11.69 -0.46
C ASP A 120 17.29 -12.51 -1.25
N GLY A 121 16.18 -11.89 -1.67
CA GLY A 121 15.12 -12.51 -2.46
C GLY A 121 13.77 -12.62 -1.72
N PRO A 122 12.90 -13.58 -2.12
CA PRO A 122 11.58 -13.75 -1.51
C PRO A 122 11.66 -14.11 -0.01
N VAL A 123 10.87 -13.42 0.81
CA VAL A 123 10.73 -13.69 2.24
C VAL A 123 9.41 -14.41 2.50
N ALA A 124 9.49 -15.66 2.95
CA ALA A 124 8.30 -16.45 3.24
C ALA A 124 7.66 -16.05 4.58
N PHE A 125 6.41 -15.62 4.53
CA PHE A 125 5.54 -15.48 5.70
C PHE A 125 4.37 -16.46 5.57
N ALA A 126 4.09 -17.20 6.63
CA ALA A 126 2.87 -17.98 6.70
C ALA A 126 1.69 -17.03 6.93
N GLU A 127 0.59 -17.25 6.21
CA GLU A 127 -0.67 -16.55 6.44
C GLU A 127 -1.08 -16.69 7.91
N ASP A 128 -1.34 -15.56 8.55
CA ASP A 128 -1.82 -15.50 9.93
C ASP A 128 -3.33 -15.77 9.93
N ALA A 129 -3.70 -16.90 10.52
CA ALA A 129 -5.07 -17.39 10.62
C ALA A 129 -6.05 -16.43 11.32
N LEU A 130 -5.55 -15.38 11.98
CA LEU A 130 -6.39 -14.34 12.60
C LEU A 130 -6.79 -13.21 11.65
N VAL A 131 -6.14 -13.08 10.49
CA VAL A 131 -6.43 -12.01 9.52
C VAL A 131 -6.76 -12.53 8.12
N GLY A 132 -6.52 -13.82 7.85
CA GLY A 132 -6.81 -14.47 6.58
C GLY A 132 -7.40 -15.87 6.76
N LEU A 133 -8.05 -16.36 5.71
CA LEU A 133 -8.57 -17.73 5.68
C LEU A 133 -7.48 -18.66 5.14
N VAL A 134 -6.73 -19.29 6.06
CA VAL A 134 -5.63 -20.18 5.74
C VAL A 134 -5.99 -21.18 4.63
N GLY A 135 -5.26 -21.11 3.52
CA GLY A 135 -5.40 -22.01 2.38
C GLY A 135 -6.51 -21.62 1.38
N SER A 136 -7.11 -20.44 1.52
CA SER A 136 -7.98 -19.85 0.52
C SER A 136 -7.18 -19.01 -0.49
N PRO A 137 -7.42 -19.13 -1.80
CA PRO A 137 -6.71 -18.35 -2.82
C PRO A 137 -7.18 -16.88 -2.93
N ALA A 138 -8.10 -16.43 -2.07
CA ALA A 138 -8.68 -15.08 -2.13
C ALA A 138 -9.04 -14.54 -0.74
N CYS A 139 -9.01 -13.22 -0.62
CA CYS A 139 -9.57 -12.47 0.51
C CYS A 139 -11.06 -12.87 0.67
N ALA A 140 -11.41 -13.45 1.82
CA ALA A 140 -12.70 -14.12 2.03
C ALA A 140 -13.81 -13.16 2.48
N CYS A 141 -13.82 -11.91 1.99
CA CYS A 141 -14.78 -10.87 2.31
C CYS A 141 -15.65 -10.44 1.14
#